data_AF-A0A7S3NSL0-F1
#
_entry.id   AF-A0A7S3NSL0-F1
#
_cell.length_a   1.000
_cell.length_b   1.000
_cell.length_c   1.000
_cell.angle_alpha   90.00
_cell.angle_beta   90.00
_cell.angle_gamma   90.00
#
_symmetry.space_group_name_H-M   'P 1'
#
loop_
_entity.id
_entity.type
_entity.pdbx_description
1 polymer ?
#
loop_
_entity_poly.entity_id
_entity_poly.type
_entity_poly.pdbx_seq_one_letter_code
_entity_poly.pdbx_strand_id
1 'polypeptide(L)'
;MASFLAKINAEKQDVVTNYYENLSKAEDNREKEKKAAISIQTTFRMYLILTLFKTTKRAVRNIERIWKGFKVRRLFLKLMREEKRRMQMVFFNAMATIIQKIFRGYYVRKYKHDFYARKTYLSKVVLKNEEVRDKLEEFRRTSEEEEEKRKEEIARLELTKVASNVHHLCSTKAIPGVFNSPYVSNEMKPQIFNVGVETHLKTTFKSNYKWKAPNKKKINYFKQTLTNHY
;
A
#
# COMPACT_ATOMS: atom_id res chain seq x y z
N MET A 1 -60.74 -112.97 74.98
CA MET A 1 -60.11 -113.05 73.64
C MET A 1 -61.02 -112.54 72.52
N ALA A 2 -62.31 -112.90 72.46
CA ALA A 2 -63.23 -112.47 71.40
C ALA A 2 -63.48 -110.94 71.30
N SER A 3 -63.62 -110.23 72.43
CA SER A 3 -63.86 -108.76 72.46
C SER A 3 -62.67 -107.94 71.92
N PHE A 4 -61.44 -108.37 72.19
CA PHE A 4 -60.22 -107.72 71.67
C PHE A 4 -60.09 -107.88 70.14
N LEU A 5 -60.41 -109.08 69.62
CA LEU A 5 -60.40 -109.35 68.18
C LEU A 5 -61.50 -108.57 67.44
N ALA A 6 -62.68 -108.41 68.05
CA ALA A 6 -63.75 -107.59 67.48
C ALA A 6 -63.37 -106.10 67.41
N LYS A 7 -62.71 -105.56 68.46
CA LYS A 7 -62.20 -104.19 68.47
C LYS A 7 -61.14 -103.96 67.39
N ILE A 8 -60.17 -104.88 67.25
CA ILE A 8 -59.16 -104.82 66.20
C ILE A 8 -59.79 -104.88 64.80
N ASN A 9 -60.80 -105.71 64.60
CA ASN A 9 -61.49 -105.80 63.31
C ASN A 9 -62.30 -104.52 63.00
N ALA A 10 -62.93 -103.91 63.99
CA ALA A 10 -63.61 -102.63 63.84
C ALA A 10 -62.61 -101.49 63.51
N GLU A 11 -61.48 -101.43 64.21
CA GLU A 11 -60.41 -100.47 63.91
C GLU A 11 -59.83 -100.69 62.50
N LYS A 12 -59.65 -101.94 62.07
CA LYS A 12 -59.25 -102.26 60.69
C LYS A 12 -60.29 -101.80 59.67
N GLN A 13 -61.58 -102.03 59.93
CA GLN A 13 -62.66 -101.59 59.04
C GLN A 13 -62.74 -100.05 58.97
N ASP A 14 -62.52 -99.36 60.08
CA ASP A 14 -62.50 -97.90 60.13
C ASP A 14 -61.33 -97.33 59.32
N VAL A 15 -60.12 -97.90 59.45
CA VAL A 15 -58.97 -97.52 58.63
C VAL A 15 -59.24 -97.75 57.14
N VAL A 16 -59.84 -98.88 56.78
CA VAL A 16 -60.19 -99.20 55.39
C VAL A 16 -61.24 -98.23 54.85
N THR A 17 -62.25 -97.89 55.65
CA THR A 17 -63.32 -96.95 55.26
C THR A 17 -62.76 -95.55 55.06
N ASN A 18 -61.96 -95.06 56.02
CA ASN A 18 -61.29 -93.76 55.95
C ASN A 18 -60.33 -93.68 54.74
N TYR A 19 -59.64 -94.78 54.41
CA TYR A 19 -58.82 -94.86 53.20
C TYR A 19 -59.65 -94.63 51.92
N TYR A 20 -60.77 -95.34 51.75
CA TYR A 20 -61.61 -95.18 50.57
C TYR A 20 -62.32 -93.82 50.52
N GLU A 21 -62.71 -93.25 51.66
CA GLU A 21 -63.26 -91.89 51.71
C GLU A 21 -62.25 -90.83 51.29
N ASN A 22 -61.00 -90.95 51.76
CA ASN A 22 -59.92 -90.04 51.35
C ASN A 22 -59.58 -90.22 49.87
N LEU A 23 -59.65 -91.44 49.35
CA LEU A 23 -59.45 -91.71 47.93
C LEU A 23 -60.54 -91.05 47.08
N SER A 24 -61.81 -91.13 47.48
CA SER A 24 -62.91 -90.45 46.79
C SER A 24 -62.73 -88.93 46.82
N LYS A 25 -62.43 -88.35 48.00
CA LYS A 25 -62.17 -86.91 48.14
C LYS A 25 -60.96 -86.45 47.32
N ALA A 26 -59.94 -87.29 47.18
CA ALA A 26 -58.77 -86.99 46.34
C ALA A 26 -59.14 -86.98 44.85
N GLU A 27 -59.90 -87.96 44.37
CA GLU A 27 -60.35 -87.98 42.98
C GLU A 27 -61.30 -86.82 42.65
N ASP A 28 -62.23 -86.47 43.56
CA ASP A 28 -63.13 -85.33 43.39
C ASP A 28 -62.37 -84.00 43.25
N ASN A 29 -61.26 -83.84 43.98
CA ASN A 29 -60.45 -82.62 43.97
C ASN A 29 -59.32 -82.63 42.93
N ARG A 30 -58.97 -83.79 42.35
CA ARG A 30 -57.79 -83.99 41.49
C ARG A 30 -57.70 -82.98 40.35
N GLU A 31 -58.78 -82.75 39.61
CA GLU A 31 -58.76 -81.81 38.47
C GLU A 31 -58.69 -80.34 38.93
N LYS A 32 -59.26 -80.01 40.09
CA LYS A 32 -59.16 -78.66 40.68
C LYS A 32 -57.73 -78.37 41.12
N GLU A 33 -57.12 -79.29 41.85
CA GLU A 33 -55.74 -79.19 42.32
C GLU A 33 -54.75 -79.15 41.15
N LYS A 34 -54.96 -80.00 40.14
CA LYS A 34 -54.17 -79.98 38.91
C LYS A 34 -54.25 -78.63 38.19
N LYS A 35 -55.44 -78.03 38.04
CA LYS A 35 -55.59 -76.70 37.43
C LYS A 35 -54.89 -75.62 38.25
N ALA A 36 -55.02 -75.66 39.57
CA ALA A 36 -54.33 -74.72 40.46
C ALA A 36 -52.79 -74.87 40.34
N ALA A 37 -52.29 -76.10 40.35
CA ALA A 37 -50.87 -76.40 40.17
C ALA A 37 -50.36 -75.91 38.81
N ILE A 38 -51.09 -76.16 37.72
CA ILE A 38 -50.74 -75.64 36.39
C ILE A 38 -50.68 -74.12 36.41
N SER A 39 -51.68 -73.44 36.99
CA SER A 39 -51.72 -71.98 37.08
C SER A 39 -50.52 -71.40 37.86
N ILE A 40 -50.17 -72.01 38.99
CA ILE A 40 -48.98 -71.64 39.77
C ILE A 40 -47.72 -71.83 38.93
N GLN A 41 -47.57 -72.98 38.29
CA GLN A 41 -46.38 -73.29 37.49
C GLN A 41 -46.24 -72.38 36.27
N THR A 42 -47.32 -72.11 35.54
CA THR A 42 -47.28 -71.21 34.37
C THR A 42 -46.93 -69.79 34.79
N THR A 43 -47.52 -69.31 35.89
CA THR A 43 -47.23 -67.98 36.44
C THR A 43 -45.77 -67.88 36.88
N PHE A 44 -45.26 -68.90 37.57
CA PHE A 44 -43.86 -68.94 38.00
C PHE A 44 -42.88 -68.99 36.83
N ARG A 45 -43.14 -69.83 35.82
CA ARG A 45 -42.32 -69.89 34.59
C ARG A 45 -42.31 -68.55 33.87
N MET A 46 -43.46 -67.89 33.74
CA MET A 46 -43.55 -66.54 33.17
C MET A 46 -42.75 -65.53 33.99
N TYR A 47 -42.88 -65.56 35.32
CA TYR A 47 -42.15 -64.67 36.22
C TYR A 47 -40.62 -64.79 36.04
N LEU A 48 -40.10 -66.01 35.92
CA LEU A 48 -38.67 -66.24 35.66
C LEU A 48 -38.22 -65.61 34.33
N ILE A 49 -38.97 -65.85 33.25
CA ILE A 49 -38.65 -65.31 31.92
C ILE A 49 -38.73 -63.77 31.93
N LEU A 50 -39.77 -63.18 32.54
CA LEU A 50 -39.91 -61.73 32.63
C LEU A 50 -38.80 -61.10 33.46
N THR A 51 -38.36 -61.76 34.52
CA THR A 51 -37.25 -61.29 35.34
C THR A 51 -35.96 -61.26 34.53
N LEU A 52 -35.65 -62.34 33.81
CA LEU A 52 -34.49 -62.41 32.91
C LEU A 52 -34.57 -61.35 31.79
N PHE A 53 -35.74 -61.18 31.18
CA PHE A 53 -35.93 -60.16 30.14
C PHE A 53 -35.69 -58.75 30.69
N LYS A 54 -36.21 -58.44 31.88
CA LYS A 54 -36.03 -57.13 32.53
C LYS A 54 -34.57 -56.87 32.87
N THR A 55 -33.83 -57.85 33.37
CA THR A 55 -32.40 -57.70 33.69
C THR A 55 -31.58 -57.47 32.42
N THR A 56 -31.78 -58.28 31.38
CA THR A 56 -31.12 -58.10 30.07
C THR A 56 -31.44 -56.75 29.45
N LYS A 57 -32.71 -56.35 29.43
CA LYS A 57 -33.13 -55.04 28.89
C LYS A 57 -32.48 -53.87 29.64
N ARG A 58 -32.33 -53.98 30.96
CA ARG A 58 -31.63 -52.98 31.78
C ARG A 58 -30.14 -52.92 31.44
N ALA A 59 -29.49 -54.08 31.28
CA ALA A 59 -28.09 -54.16 30.87
C ALA A 59 -27.86 -53.51 29.50
N VAL A 60 -28.67 -53.85 28.50
CA VAL A 60 -28.61 -53.25 27.15
C VAL A 60 -28.74 -51.73 27.21
N ARG A 61 -29.77 -51.21 27.89
CA ARG A 61 -29.97 -49.76 28.05
C ARG A 61 -28.78 -49.07 28.73
N ASN A 62 -28.16 -49.73 29.71
CA ASN A 62 -26.97 -49.19 30.37
C ASN A 62 -25.79 -49.10 29.42
N ILE A 63 -25.54 -50.15 28.63
CA ILE A 63 -24.48 -50.17 27.61
C ILE A 63 -24.72 -49.05 26.59
N GLU A 64 -25.94 -48.96 26.03
CA GLU A 64 -26.30 -47.92 25.07
C GLU A 64 -26.12 -46.51 25.63
N ARG A 65 -26.58 -46.27 26.88
CA ARG A 65 -26.44 -44.98 27.56
C ARG A 65 -24.97 -44.60 27.72
N ILE A 66 -24.13 -45.54 28.19
CA ILE A 66 -22.70 -45.31 28.37
C ILE A 66 -22.02 -45.02 27.03
N TRP A 67 -22.33 -45.80 25.99
CA TRP A 67 -21.77 -45.63 24.66
C TRP A 67 -22.15 -44.30 24.01
N LYS A 68 -23.44 -43.93 24.05
CA LYS A 68 -23.91 -42.62 23.57
C LYS A 68 -23.19 -41.47 24.28
N GLY A 69 -23.05 -41.57 25.61
CA GLY A 69 -22.29 -40.61 26.40
C GLY A 69 -20.82 -40.53 26.00
N PHE A 70 -20.15 -41.68 25.80
CA PHE A 70 -18.76 -41.73 25.32
C PHE A 70 -18.59 -41.05 23.96
N LYS A 71 -19.46 -41.38 22.98
CA LYS A 71 -19.43 -40.80 21.63
C LYS A 71 -19.56 -39.27 21.68
N VAL A 72 -20.53 -38.76 22.44
CA VAL A 72 -20.77 -37.31 22.56
C VAL A 72 -19.59 -36.62 23.24
N ARG A 73 -19.07 -37.15 24.36
CA ARG A 73 -17.90 -36.55 25.04
C ARG A 73 -16.67 -36.53 24.14
N ARG A 74 -16.42 -37.60 23.39
CA ARG A 74 -15.30 -37.66 22.43
C ARG A 74 -15.43 -36.61 21.33
N LEU A 75 -16.64 -36.44 20.78
CA LEU A 75 -16.92 -35.40 19.79
C LEU A 75 -16.72 -34.00 20.37
N PHE A 76 -17.28 -33.73 21.55
CA PHE A 76 -17.13 -32.46 22.25
C PHE A 76 -15.66 -32.11 22.49
N LEU A 77 -14.86 -33.05 22.99
CA LEU A 77 -13.43 -32.84 23.20
C LEU A 77 -12.69 -32.53 21.89
N LYS A 78 -13.06 -33.18 20.78
CA LYS A 78 -12.49 -32.89 19.45
C LYS A 78 -12.81 -31.45 19.04
N LEU A 79 -14.08 -31.06 19.07
CA LEU A 79 -14.55 -29.73 18.69
C LEU A 79 -13.93 -28.63 19.57
N MET A 80 -13.86 -28.86 20.89
CA MET A 80 -13.26 -27.90 21.83
C MET A 80 -11.76 -27.70 21.56
N ARG A 81 -11.02 -28.77 21.22
CA ARG A 81 -9.60 -28.65 20.82
C ARG A 81 -9.44 -27.91 19.50
N GLU A 82 -10.29 -28.19 18.52
CA GLU A 82 -10.28 -27.50 17.23
C GLU A 82 -10.56 -26.00 17.39
N GLU A 83 -11.56 -25.66 18.20
CA GLU A 83 -11.89 -24.27 18.50
C GLU A 83 -10.77 -23.56 19.26
N LYS A 84 -10.19 -24.20 20.28
CA LYS A 84 -9.01 -23.67 20.97
C LYS A 84 -7.85 -23.41 20.01
N ARG A 85 -7.58 -24.34 19.09
CA ARG A 85 -6.52 -24.19 18.07
C ARG A 85 -6.84 -23.03 17.13
N ARG A 86 -8.09 -22.89 16.69
CA ARG A 86 -8.54 -21.77 15.86
C ARG A 86 -8.29 -20.43 16.53
N MET A 87 -8.72 -20.29 17.79
CA MET A 87 -8.50 -19.06 18.57
C MET A 87 -7.00 -18.74 18.73
N GLN A 88 -6.18 -19.75 19.05
CA GLN A 88 -4.73 -19.59 19.16
C GLN A 88 -4.11 -19.16 17.83
N MET A 89 -4.49 -19.78 16.71
CA MET A 89 -3.98 -19.40 15.39
C MET A 89 -4.32 -17.94 15.04
N VAL A 90 -5.55 -17.51 15.30
CA VAL A 90 -5.97 -16.11 15.07
C VAL A 90 -5.11 -15.15 15.90
N PHE A 91 -4.95 -15.44 17.19
CA PHE A 91 -4.13 -14.63 18.09
C PHE A 91 -2.67 -14.55 17.62
N PHE A 92 -2.03 -15.69 17.36
CA PHE A 92 -0.62 -15.72 16.95
C PHE A 92 -0.40 -15.10 15.57
N ASN A 93 -1.34 -15.23 14.63
CA ASN A 93 -1.25 -14.55 13.34
C ASN A 93 -1.30 -13.02 13.49
N ALA A 94 -2.16 -12.51 14.38
CA ALA A 94 -2.19 -11.08 14.69
C ALA A 94 -0.85 -10.60 15.28
N MET A 95 -0.31 -11.34 16.25
CA MET A 95 0.99 -11.02 16.85
C MET A 95 2.14 -11.09 15.84
N ALA A 96 2.15 -12.12 14.99
CA ALA A 96 3.13 -12.26 13.91
C ALA A 96 3.09 -11.06 12.96
N THR A 97 1.89 -10.58 12.61
CA THR A 97 1.73 -9.40 11.75
C THR A 97 2.37 -8.16 12.36
N ILE A 98 2.23 -7.94 13.68
CA ILE A 98 2.85 -6.82 14.40
C ILE A 98 4.37 -6.95 14.36
N ILE A 99 4.90 -8.13 14.72
CA ILE A 99 6.34 -8.40 14.72
C ILE A 99 6.92 -8.17 13.32
N GLN A 100 6.28 -8.72 12.29
CA GLN A 100 6.73 -8.56 10.92
C GLN A 100 6.66 -7.10 10.44
N LYS A 101 5.61 -6.35 10.80
CA LYS A 101 5.51 -4.91 10.49
C LYS A 101 6.69 -4.13 11.08
N ILE A 102 6.97 -4.36 12.36
CA ILE A 102 8.09 -3.70 13.06
C ILE A 102 9.43 -4.08 12.41
N PHE A 103 9.63 -5.37 12.15
CA PHE A 103 10.87 -5.88 11.55
C PHE A 103 11.10 -5.32 10.14
N ARG A 104 10.07 -5.32 9.29
CA ARG A 104 10.15 -4.72 7.95
C ARG A 104 10.54 -3.24 8.02
N GLY A 105 9.94 -2.49 8.96
CA GLY A 105 10.28 -1.09 9.21
C GLY A 105 11.74 -0.91 9.64
N TYR A 106 12.22 -1.71 10.59
CA TYR A 106 13.61 -1.71 11.02
C TYR A 106 14.56 -2.03 9.86
N TYR A 107 14.29 -3.10 9.10
CA TYR A 107 15.14 -3.56 8.02
C TYR A 107 15.32 -2.49 6.93
N VAL A 108 14.22 -1.83 6.53
CA VAL A 108 14.28 -0.76 5.52
C VAL A 108 15.12 0.41 6.00
N ARG A 109 14.92 0.88 7.25
CA ARG A 109 15.68 2.00 7.81
C ARG A 109 17.15 1.69 8.03
N LYS A 110 17.50 0.43 8.27
CA LYS A 110 18.91 0.03 8.49
C LYS A 110 19.66 -0.26 7.20
N TYR A 111 19.02 -0.93 6.23
CA TYR A 111 19.73 -1.52 5.10
C TYR A 111 19.36 -0.95 3.72
N LYS A 112 18.21 -0.26 3.57
CA LYS A 112 17.77 0.27 2.26
C LYS A 112 17.80 1.79 2.18
N HIS A 113 17.33 2.48 3.22
CA HIS A 113 17.14 3.92 3.20
C HIS A 113 17.82 4.59 4.39
N ASP A 114 18.92 5.31 4.11
CA ASP A 114 19.49 6.26 5.04
C ASP A 114 18.89 7.65 4.78
N PHE A 115 17.89 8.01 5.59
CA PHE A 115 17.21 9.29 5.49
C PHE A 115 18.16 10.47 5.73
N TYR A 116 19.07 10.36 6.71
CA TYR A 116 19.94 11.45 7.09
C TYR A 116 21.05 11.66 6.07
N ALA A 117 21.60 10.59 5.51
CA ALA A 117 22.53 10.69 4.38
C ALA A 117 21.85 11.32 3.17
N ARG A 118 20.62 10.90 2.83
CA ARG A 118 19.87 11.48 1.71
C ARG A 118 19.53 12.96 1.93
N LYS A 119 19.09 13.34 3.13
CA LYS A 119 18.82 14.74 3.49
C LYS A 119 20.08 15.59 3.34
N THR A 120 21.20 15.11 3.89
CA THR A 120 22.50 15.79 3.80
C THR A 120 22.96 15.94 2.35
N TYR A 121 22.81 14.89 1.53
CA TYR A 121 23.10 14.96 0.10
C TYR A 121 22.26 16.01 -0.61
N LEU A 122 20.94 16.03 -0.39
CA LEU A 122 20.06 17.03 -1.01
C LEU A 122 20.42 18.46 -0.60
N SER A 123 20.74 18.71 0.67
CA SER A 123 21.21 20.02 1.12
C SER A 123 22.49 20.45 0.40
N LYS A 124 23.45 19.53 0.22
CA LYS A 124 24.68 19.80 -0.54
C LYS A 124 24.39 20.11 -2.01
N VAL A 125 23.45 19.40 -2.63
CA VAL A 125 23.02 19.66 -4.02
C VAL A 125 22.39 21.05 -4.15
N VAL A 126 21.55 21.47 -3.20
CA VAL A 126 20.96 22.82 -3.19
C VAL A 126 22.03 23.89 -3.12
N LEU A 127 22.95 23.80 -2.15
CA LEU A 127 24.06 24.75 -2.02
C LEU A 127 24.91 24.81 -3.30
N LYS A 128 25.20 23.64 -3.91
CA LYS A 128 25.98 23.62 -5.15
C LYS A 128 25.23 24.26 -6.32
N ASN A 129 23.92 24.07 -6.40
CA ASN A 129 23.10 24.69 -7.42
C ASN A 129 23.06 26.21 -7.26
N GLU A 130 23.02 26.73 -6.02
CA GLU A 130 23.12 28.16 -5.74
C GLU A 130 24.48 28.71 -6.18
N GLU A 131 25.59 28.07 -5.80
CA GLU A 131 26.92 28.47 -6.26
C GLU A 131 27.05 28.50 -7.78
N VAL A 132 26.45 27.53 -8.48
CA VAL A 132 26.48 27.47 -9.95
C VAL A 132 25.63 28.60 -10.54
N ARG A 133 24.48 28.93 -9.95
CA ARG A 133 23.65 30.06 -10.39
C ARG A 133 24.39 31.38 -10.23
N ASP A 134 25.04 31.61 -9.10
CA ASP A 134 25.79 32.84 -8.85
C ASP A 134 26.93 33.00 -9.85
N LYS A 135 27.66 31.93 -10.16
CA LYS A 135 28.71 31.93 -11.18
C LYS A 135 28.17 32.21 -12.59
N LEU A 136 27.01 31.66 -12.92
CA LEU A 136 26.37 31.92 -14.22
C LEU A 136 25.89 33.37 -14.32
N GLU A 137 25.38 33.94 -13.22
CA GLU A 137 24.98 35.34 -13.13
C GLU A 137 26.17 36.28 -13.29
N GLU A 138 27.28 35.99 -12.60
CA GLU A 138 28.52 36.75 -12.72
C GLU A 138 29.07 36.68 -14.14
N PHE A 139 29.14 35.48 -14.73
CA PHE A 139 29.58 35.28 -16.10
C PHE A 139 28.69 35.99 -17.12
N ARG A 140 27.37 36.00 -16.91
CA ARG A 140 26.42 36.75 -17.72
C ARG A 140 26.73 38.25 -17.67
N ARG A 141 26.92 38.80 -16.47
CA ARG A 141 27.24 40.22 -16.27
C ARG A 141 28.55 40.60 -16.94
N THR A 142 29.63 39.84 -16.72
CA THR A 142 30.93 40.14 -17.34
C THR A 142 30.86 40.03 -18.86
N SER A 143 30.14 39.04 -19.39
CA SER A 143 29.93 38.89 -20.84
C SER A 143 29.15 40.06 -21.43
N GLU A 144 28.11 40.54 -20.75
CA GLU A 144 27.31 41.71 -21.15
C GLU A 144 28.16 42.99 -21.15
N GLU A 145 28.93 43.23 -20.08
CA GLU A 145 29.85 44.37 -19.98
C GLU A 145 30.92 44.35 -21.07
N GLU A 146 31.51 43.19 -21.34
CA GLU A 146 32.46 43.05 -22.45
C GLU A 146 31.79 43.26 -23.82
N GLU A 147 30.55 42.80 -23.99
CA GLU A 147 29.81 43.01 -25.24
C GLU A 147 29.45 44.49 -25.45
N GLU A 148 29.07 45.21 -24.39
CA GLU A 148 28.85 46.65 -24.42
C GLU A 148 30.12 47.42 -24.77
N LYS A 149 31.25 47.11 -24.10
CA LYS A 149 32.56 47.69 -24.45
C LYS A 149 32.92 47.43 -25.91
N ARG A 150 32.75 46.19 -26.39
CA ARG A 150 32.97 45.83 -27.80
C ARG A 150 32.07 46.61 -28.75
N LYS A 151 30.78 46.81 -28.41
CA LYS A 151 29.84 47.61 -29.21
C LYS A 151 30.26 49.07 -29.25
N GLU A 152 30.70 49.63 -28.12
CA GLU A 152 31.19 51.01 -28.04
C GLU A 152 32.46 51.21 -28.88
N GLU A 153 33.44 50.30 -28.79
CA GLU A 153 34.66 50.33 -29.60
C GLU A 153 34.35 50.30 -31.10
N ILE A 154 33.44 49.41 -31.54
CA ILE A 154 33.01 49.33 -32.93
C ILE A 154 32.30 50.62 -33.36
N ALA A 155 31.42 51.17 -32.51
CA ALA A 155 30.73 52.42 -32.80
C ALA A 155 31.71 53.59 -32.91
N ARG A 156 32.74 53.65 -32.07
CA ARG A 156 33.82 54.64 -32.15
C ARG A 156 34.60 54.51 -33.45
N LEU A 157 34.95 53.29 -33.87
CA LEU A 157 35.64 53.04 -35.15
C LEU A 157 34.78 53.40 -36.37
N GLU A 158 33.47 53.11 -36.32
CA GLU A 158 32.55 53.54 -37.38
C GLU A 158 32.46 55.07 -37.44
N LEU A 159 32.37 55.74 -36.29
CA LEU A 159 32.32 57.19 -36.21
C LEU A 159 33.61 57.84 -36.74
N THR A 160 34.79 57.33 -36.36
CA THR A 160 36.07 57.86 -36.85
C THR A 160 36.21 57.69 -38.37
N LYS A 161 35.78 56.56 -38.93
CA LYS A 161 35.80 56.32 -40.38
C LYS A 161 34.84 57.25 -41.13
N VAL A 162 33.61 57.41 -40.65
CA VAL A 162 32.64 58.35 -41.27
C VAL A 162 33.16 59.77 -41.16
N ALA A 163 33.64 60.20 -39.99
CA ALA A 163 34.21 61.53 -39.78
C ALA A 163 35.40 61.81 -40.70
N SER A 164 36.34 60.86 -40.82
CA SER A 164 37.46 60.93 -41.78
C SER A 164 36.97 61.12 -43.22
N ASN A 165 35.88 60.47 -43.63
CA ASN A 165 35.38 60.61 -45.00
C ASN A 165 34.66 61.93 -45.27
N VAL A 166 34.01 62.55 -44.27
CA VAL A 166 33.19 63.78 -44.50
C VAL A 166 33.80 65.06 -43.94
N HIS A 167 34.89 65.00 -43.17
CA HIS A 167 35.43 66.18 -42.48
C HIS A 167 35.81 67.34 -43.42
N HIS A 168 36.20 67.06 -44.66
CA HIS A 168 36.52 68.09 -45.66
C HIS A 168 35.29 68.84 -46.20
N LEU A 169 34.09 68.28 -46.06
CA LEU A 169 32.83 68.89 -46.50
C LEU A 169 32.25 69.88 -45.47
N CYS A 170 32.82 69.92 -44.27
CA CYS A 170 32.34 70.73 -43.16
C CYS A 170 33.47 71.58 -42.60
N SER A 171 33.25 72.89 -42.49
CA SER A 171 34.18 73.78 -41.81
C SER A 171 34.27 73.44 -40.33
N THR A 172 35.49 73.33 -39.84
CA THR A 172 35.79 73.34 -38.41
C THR A 172 36.09 74.77 -37.96
N LYS A 173 36.24 74.99 -36.65
CA LYS A 173 36.61 76.31 -36.11
C LYS A 173 37.99 76.78 -36.61
N ALA A 174 38.88 75.84 -36.93
CA ALA A 174 40.27 76.11 -37.31
C ALA A 174 40.50 76.05 -38.84
N ILE A 175 39.79 75.19 -39.57
CA ILE A 175 40.01 74.96 -41.01
C ILE A 175 38.65 75.03 -41.75
N PRO A 176 38.50 75.88 -42.77
CA PRO A 176 37.31 75.94 -43.60
C PRO A 176 37.16 74.69 -44.48
N GLY A 177 35.92 74.21 -44.62
CA GLY A 177 35.59 73.10 -45.53
C GLY A 177 35.57 73.56 -46.99
N VAL A 178 35.54 72.61 -47.92
CA VAL A 178 35.62 72.88 -49.37
C VAL A 178 34.55 73.87 -49.85
N PHE A 179 33.35 73.85 -49.25
CA PHE A 179 32.24 74.74 -49.61
C PHE A 179 32.28 76.12 -48.97
N ASN A 180 33.27 76.39 -48.11
CA ASN A 180 33.43 77.67 -47.41
C ASN A 180 34.89 78.14 -47.45
N SER A 181 35.50 78.06 -48.64
CA SER A 181 36.87 78.54 -48.89
C SER A 181 37.03 80.02 -48.50
N PRO A 182 38.13 80.40 -47.81
CA PRO A 182 38.37 81.78 -47.37
C PRO A 182 38.79 82.71 -48.52
N TYR A 183 39.10 82.15 -49.69
CA TYR A 183 39.56 82.88 -50.86
C TYR A 183 38.44 83.24 -51.85
N VAL A 184 37.20 82.84 -51.54
CA VAL A 184 36.03 83.09 -52.39
C VAL A 184 35.12 84.10 -51.69
N SER A 185 34.73 85.16 -52.41
CA SER A 185 33.79 86.17 -51.89
C SER A 185 32.44 85.54 -51.54
N ASN A 186 31.73 86.08 -50.55
CA ASN A 186 30.48 85.49 -50.03
C ASN A 186 29.39 85.30 -51.11
N GLU A 187 29.41 86.10 -52.17
CA GLU A 187 28.48 86.03 -53.31
C GLU A 187 28.80 84.90 -54.30
N MET A 188 30.07 84.45 -54.35
CA MET A 188 30.54 83.37 -55.24
C MET A 188 30.57 81.98 -54.55
N LYS A 189 30.20 81.89 -53.26
CA LYS A 189 30.14 80.62 -52.56
C LYS A 189 29.01 79.75 -53.13
N PRO A 190 29.19 78.43 -53.22
CA PRO A 190 28.15 77.56 -53.71
C PRO A 190 26.93 77.62 -52.77
N GLN A 191 25.79 78.07 -53.31
CA GLN A 191 24.51 78.20 -52.64
C GLN A 191 23.44 77.36 -53.35
N ILE A 192 22.53 76.78 -52.58
CA ILE A 192 21.33 76.09 -53.09
C ILE A 192 20.14 76.75 -52.38
N PHE A 193 19.11 77.17 -53.14
CA PHE A 193 17.93 77.87 -52.60
C PHE A 193 18.28 79.06 -51.66
N ASN A 194 19.28 79.87 -52.04
CA ASN A 194 19.79 81.02 -51.27
C ASN A 194 20.36 80.69 -49.88
N VAL A 195 20.76 79.44 -49.64
CA VAL A 195 21.45 78.99 -48.42
C VAL A 195 22.78 78.34 -48.81
N GLY A 196 23.84 78.59 -48.03
CA GLY A 196 25.14 77.97 -48.27
C GLY A 196 25.08 76.45 -48.23
N VAL A 197 25.74 75.79 -49.19
CA VAL A 197 25.74 74.31 -49.33
C VAL A 197 26.14 73.61 -48.04
N GLU A 198 27.13 74.12 -47.31
CA GLU A 198 27.57 73.56 -46.03
C GLU A 198 26.45 73.58 -44.97
N THR A 199 25.64 74.64 -44.91
CA THR A 199 24.52 74.76 -43.97
C THR A 199 23.43 73.74 -44.31
N HIS A 200 23.14 73.53 -45.59
CA HIS A 200 22.24 72.46 -46.03
C HIS A 200 22.77 71.07 -45.69
N LEU A 201 24.06 70.80 -45.89
CA LEU A 201 24.68 69.52 -45.53
C LEU A 201 24.61 69.27 -44.02
N LYS A 202 24.89 70.29 -43.20
CA LYS A 202 24.76 70.20 -41.73
C LYS A 202 23.32 69.93 -41.30
N THR A 203 22.34 70.65 -41.85
CA THR A 203 20.93 70.47 -41.51
C THR A 203 20.42 69.11 -41.97
N THR A 204 20.75 68.70 -43.19
CA THR A 204 20.36 67.40 -43.75
C THR A 204 20.99 66.25 -42.97
N PHE A 205 22.29 66.33 -42.66
CA PHE A 205 22.97 65.33 -41.84
C PHE A 205 22.34 65.26 -40.43
N LYS A 206 22.10 66.40 -39.77
CA LYS A 206 21.42 66.41 -38.45
C LYS A 206 20.02 65.80 -38.49
N SER A 207 19.25 66.07 -39.55
CA SER A 207 17.88 65.54 -39.69
C SER A 207 17.84 64.04 -40.02
N ASN A 208 18.80 63.54 -40.79
CA ASN A 208 18.83 62.17 -41.29
C ASN A 208 19.72 61.23 -40.49
N TYR A 209 20.68 61.75 -39.73
CA TYR A 209 21.57 60.94 -38.92
C TYR A 209 20.83 60.42 -37.69
N LYS A 210 20.44 59.15 -37.77
CA LYS A 210 20.03 58.36 -36.61
C LYS A 210 21.08 57.29 -36.42
N TRP A 211 21.78 57.33 -35.28
CA TRP A 211 22.68 56.25 -34.92
C TRP A 211 21.88 54.94 -34.86
N LYS A 212 22.42 53.90 -35.50
CA LYS A 212 21.88 52.54 -35.46
C LYS A 212 22.98 51.63 -34.97
N ALA A 213 22.66 50.73 -34.05
CA ALA A 213 23.61 49.75 -33.56
C ALA A 213 24.20 48.93 -34.73
N PRO A 214 25.51 48.67 -34.72
CA PRO A 214 26.17 47.94 -35.80
C PRO A 214 25.59 46.52 -35.94
N ASN A 215 25.22 46.14 -37.15
CA ASN A 215 24.68 44.80 -37.44
C ASN A 215 25.79 43.74 -37.31
N LYS A 216 25.45 42.50 -36.96
CA LYS A 216 26.35 41.34 -36.83
C LYS A 216 27.35 41.20 -38.00
N LYS A 217 26.92 41.48 -39.24
CA LYS A 217 27.80 41.49 -40.43
C LYS A 217 28.88 42.59 -40.37
N LYS A 218 28.53 43.81 -39.93
CA LYS A 218 29.47 44.92 -39.76
C LYS A 218 30.41 44.68 -38.58
N ILE A 219 29.89 44.17 -37.47
CA ILE A 219 30.69 43.75 -36.30
C ILE A 219 31.79 42.76 -36.74
N ASN A 220 31.45 41.77 -37.56
CA ASN A 220 32.43 40.80 -38.06
C ASN A 220 33.46 41.42 -39.03
N TYR A 221 33.04 42.35 -39.89
CA TYR A 221 33.96 43.10 -40.77
C TYR A 221 35.00 43.89 -39.96
N PHE A 222 34.56 44.64 -38.93
CA PHE A 222 35.47 45.41 -38.10
C PHE A 222 36.35 44.53 -37.21
N LYS A 223 35.84 43.38 -36.72
CA LYS A 223 36.64 42.36 -36.03
C LYS A 223 37.80 41.86 -36.90
N GLN A 224 37.54 41.53 -38.17
CA GLN A 224 38.58 41.08 -39.11
C GLN A 224 39.64 42.16 -39.41
N THR A 225 39.22 43.43 -39.50
CA THR A 225 40.17 44.53 -39.74
C THR A 225 41.04 44.84 -38.52
N LEU A 226 40.52 44.66 -37.30
CA LEU A 226 41.29 44.85 -36.06
C LEU A 226 42.28 43.70 -35.80
N THR A 227 41.93 42.46 -36.16
CA THR A 227 42.86 41.32 -36.04
C THR A 227 44.01 41.35 -37.05
N ASN A 228 43.91 42.13 -38.14
CA ASN A 228 44.93 42.24 -39.19
C ASN A 228 45.92 43.42 -38.97
N HIS A 229 45.87 44.09 -37.82
CA HIS A 229 46.79 45.18 -37.44
C HIS A 229 47.71 44.82 -36.26
N TYR A 230 47.87 43.51 -36.01
CA TYR A 230 48.92 42.92 -35.20
C TYR A 230 49.71 41.92 -36.03
#